data_AF-A0AA96N1L5-F1
#
_entry.id   AF-A0AA96N1L5-F1
#
_cell.length_a   1.000
_cell.length_b   1.000
_cell.length_c   1.000
_cell.angle_alpha   90.00
_cell.angle_beta   90.00
_cell.angle_gamma   90.00
#
_symmetry.space_group_name_H-M   'P 1'
#
loop_
_entity.id
_entity.type
_entity.pdbx_description
1 polymer ?
#
loop_
_entity_poly.entity_id
_entity_poly.type
_entity_poly.pdbx_seq_one_letter_code
_entity_poly.pdbx_strand_id
1 'polypeptide(L)' 'MWVITVWTENRICMYEFETKTEADKTFKEMKGCKILSEIVYSDETVLSSI' A
#
# COMPACT_ATOMS: atom_id res chain seq x y z
N MET A 1 3.16 -4.99 -4.25
CA MET A 1 2.41 -3.72 -4.35
C MET A 1 2.57 -2.98 -3.05
N TRP A 2 2.58 -1.66 -3.07
CA TRP A 2 2.74 -0.79 -1.91
C TRP A 2 1.51 0.10 -1.78
N VAL A 3 1.02 0.29 -0.57
CA VAL A 3 -0.15 1.13 -0.30
C VAL A 3 0.19 2.16 0.76
N ILE A 4 -0.07 3.43 0.44
CA ILE A 4 -0.09 4.50 1.43
C ILE A 4 -1.53 4.71 1.87
N THR A 5 -1.80 4.50 3.15
CA THR A 5 -3.09 4.87 3.75
C THR A 5 -2.93 6.19 4.50
N VAL A 6 -3.78 7.16 4.19
CA VAL A 6 -3.79 8.48 4.81
C VAL A 6 -5.11 8.67 5.55
N TRP A 7 -5.03 8.96 6.84
CA TRP A 7 -6.14 9.40 7.67
C TRP A 7 -6.22 10.91 7.71
N THR A 8 -7.40 11.41 7.43
CA THR A 8 -7.79 12.80 7.69
C THR A 8 -9.03 12.79 8.58
N GLU A 9 -9.39 13.92 9.17
CA GLU A 9 -10.45 14.02 10.18
C GLU A 9 -11.78 13.35 9.78
N ASN A 10 -12.09 13.27 8.48
CA ASN A 10 -13.37 12.75 8.02
C ASN A 10 -13.28 11.71 6.89
N ARG A 11 -12.08 11.23 6.53
CA ARG A 11 -11.91 10.22 5.47
C ARG A 11 -10.60 9.47 5.56
N ILE A 12 -10.65 8.25 5.03
CA ILE A 12 -9.50 7.38 4.78
C ILE A 12 -9.28 7.37 3.26
N CYS A 13 -8.05 7.63 2.83
CA CYS A 13 -7.65 7.55 1.42
C CYS A 13 -6.53 6.52 1.28
N MET A 14 -6.58 5.70 0.23
CA MET A 14 -5.55 4.70 -0.09
C MET A 14 -4.97 5.00 -1.47
N TYR A 15 -3.65 4.93 -1.57
CA TYR A 15 -2.90 5.17 -2.81
C TYR A 15 -2.02 3.96 -3.07
N GLU A 16 -2.17 3.35 -4.25
CA GLU A 16 -1.47 2.13 -4.65
C GLU A 16 -0.27 2.46 -5.54
N PHE A 17 0.81 1.71 -5.37
CA PHE A 17 2.07 1.88 -6.09
C PHE A 17 2.69 0.51 -6.36
N GLU A 18 3.36 0.36 -7.51
CA GLU A 18 3.98 -0.92 -7.86
C GLU A 18 5.35 -1.08 -7.24
N THR A 19 6.08 0.02 -7.11
CA THR A 19 7.44 0.01 -6.58
C THR A 19 7.53 0.65 -5.20
N LYS A 20 8.43 0.12 -4.36
CA LYS A 20 8.75 0.72 -3.05
C LYS A 20 9.27 2.14 -3.19
N THR A 21 10.06 2.39 -4.24
CA THR A 21 10.72 3.68 -4.48
C THR A 21 9.71 4.79 -4.72
N GLU A 22 8.70 4.55 -5.57
CA GLU A 22 7.62 5.52 -5.82
C GLU A 22 6.82 5.77 -4.55
N ALA A 23 6.42 4.71 -3.85
CA ALA A 23 5.68 4.82 -2.61
C ALA A 23 6.45 5.61 -1.53
N ASP A 24 7.74 5.34 -1.33
CA ASP A 24 8.57 6.03 -0.34
C ASP A 24 8.77 7.51 -0.68
N LYS A 25 8.98 7.84 -1.97
CA LYS A 25 9.08 9.24 -2.42
C LYS A 25 7.78 9.99 -2.11
N THR A 26 6.64 9.44 -2.50
CA THR A 26 5.33 10.06 -2.26
C THR A 26 5.00 10.13 -0.76
N PHE A 27 5.35 9.10 0.01
CA PHE A 27 5.15 9.07 1.46
C PHE A 27 5.89 10.22 2.17
N LYS A 28 7.12 10.54 1.75
CA LYS A 28 7.89 11.65 2.33
C LYS A 28 7.28 13.02 2.02
N GLU A 29 6.65 13.17 0.87
CA GLU A 29 6.03 14.43 0.41
C GLU A 29 4.62 14.65 1.01
N MET A 30 3.90 13.58 1.35
CA MET A 30 2.56 13.65 1.93
C MET A 30 2.56 14.20 3.37
N LYS A 31 1.54 14.98 3.71
CA LYS A 31 1.29 15.50 5.07
C LYS A 31 0.12 14.76 5.74
N GLY A 32 0.02 14.88 7.06
CA GLY A 32 -1.02 14.23 7.86
C GLY A 32 -0.63 12.86 8.42
N CYS A 33 -1.60 12.21 9.07
CA CYS A 33 -1.44 10.87 9.66
C CYS A 33 -1.50 9.82 8.56
N LYS A 34 -0.40 9.08 8.37
CA LYS A 34 -0.27 8.14 7.27
C LYS A 34 0.60 6.95 7.63
N ILE A 35 0.32 5.83 6.97
CA ILE A 35 1.10 4.59 7.05
C ILE A 35 1.48 4.13 5.64
N LEU A 36 2.65 3.52 5.53
CA LEU A 36 3.11 2.83 4.34
C LEU A 36 3.06 1.32 4.62
N SER A 37 2.38 0.57 3.76
CA SER A 37 2.20 -0.87 3.88
C SER A 37 2.71 -1.57 2.63
N GLU A 38 3.40 -2.68 2.82
CA GLU A 38 3.75 -3.62 1.76
C GLU A 38 2.66 -4.68 1.63
N ILE A 39 2.13 -4.84 0.42
CA ILE A 39 1.18 -5.90 0.10
C ILE A 39 1.96 -7.03 -0.55
N VAL A 40 2.06 -8.13 0.21
CA VAL A 40 2.68 -9.38 -0.22
C VAL A 40 1.55 -10.34 -0.59
N TYR A 41 1.45 -10.67 -1.88
CA TYR A 41 0.62 -11.77 -2.32
C TYR A 41 1.38 -13.06 -2.07
N SER A 42 0.94 -13.84 -1.09
CA SER A 42 1.31 -15.25 -1.07
C SER A 42 0.53 -15.92 -2.19
N ASP A 43 1.21 -16.33 -3.24
CA ASP A 43 0.67 -17.33 -4.16
C ASP A 43 0.57 -18.66 -3.41
N GLU A 44 -0.40 -18.78 -2.50
CA GLU A 44 -1.09 -20.06 -2.34
C GLU A 44 -1.89 -20.25 -3.62
N THR A 45 -1.17 -20.51 -4.71
CA THR A 45 -1.74 -21.18 -5.85
C THR A 45 -2.33 -22.44 -5.27
N VAL A 46 -3.66 -22.44 -5.20
CA VAL A 46 -4.44 -23.62 -4.86
C VAL A 46 -3.95 -24.70 -5.81
N LEU A 47 -3.09 -25.61 -5.30
CA LEU A 47 -2.74 -26.86 -5.94
C LEU A 47 -3.96 -27.80 -5.88
N SER A 48 -5.13 -27.30 -6.27
CA SER A 48 -6.29 -28.11 -6.61
C SER A 48 -6.40 -28.15 -8.13
N SER A 49 -5.40 -28.75 -8.75
CA SER A 49 -5.58 -29.46 -10.01
C SER A 49 -4.83 -30.75 -9.84
N ILE A 50 -5.61 -31.71 -9.34
CA ILE A 50 -5.44 -33.16 -9.32
C ILE A 50 -4.87 -33.64 -10.65
#